data_AF-A0A925GVH7-F1
#
_entry.id   AF-A0A925GVH7-F1
#
_cell.length_a   1.000
_cell.length_b   1.000
_cell.length_c   1.000
_cell.angle_alpha   90.00
_cell.angle_beta   90.00
_cell.angle_gamma   90.00
#
_symmetry.space_group_name_H-M   'P 1'
#
loop_
_entity.id
_entity.type
_entity.pdbx_description
1 polymer ?
#
loop_
_entity_poly.entity_id
_entity_poly.type
_entity_poly.pdbx_seq_one_letter_code
_entity_poly.pdbx_strand_id
1 'polypeptide(L)'
;TIGGGEVVDPFPPQKLRMADSLQRVRALSGAPLPARINFLVGENRDGLSLAELAIRTGESERNLLAAMPPGVSSVPGPQTWIVSNTRAAETVSAWRERLTQFHLDHPLVPGIPREDFRSRYFPDAPVFVFDYLLTLEPAVRSTAEFLHLATHRLALKEDEERALASIEAAFGEAGLSVPGVEAVLASSGVDRTRARNLLQVLLRQKRLLRVSDDLVFHPTALQSLRQLLQAKTGVRFAVGDFKDWTGVSRKYAIPLLEYFDRERVTRREGESRVVLLHSK
;
A
#
# COMPACT_ATOMS: atom_id res chain seq x y z
N THR A 1 25.50 2.80 -55.92
CA THR A 1 24.70 2.50 -54.71
C THR A 1 25.53 1.65 -53.77
N ILE A 2 25.80 2.11 -52.53
CA ILE A 2 26.68 1.41 -51.55
C ILE A 2 25.86 0.44 -50.67
N GLY A 3 24.55 0.62 -50.59
CA GLY A 3 23.60 -0.26 -49.91
C GLY A 3 22.23 0.41 -49.76
N GLY A 4 21.21 -0.38 -49.45
CA GLY A 4 19.89 0.07 -48.99
C GLY A 4 19.55 -0.58 -47.65
N GLY A 5 18.58 -0.03 -46.92
CA GLY A 5 18.18 -0.56 -45.61
C GLY A 5 16.77 -0.16 -45.22
N GLU A 6 16.17 -0.96 -44.33
CA GLU A 6 14.84 -0.74 -43.73
C GLU A 6 15.00 -0.47 -42.23
N VAL A 7 14.33 0.55 -41.72
CA VAL A 7 14.26 0.80 -40.26
C VAL A 7 13.12 -0.03 -39.69
N VAL A 8 13.45 -1.12 -39.00
CA VAL A 8 12.46 -2.03 -38.41
C VAL A 8 11.94 -1.59 -37.03
N ASP A 9 12.79 -0.92 -36.25
CA ASP A 9 12.48 -0.30 -34.96
C ASP A 9 13.54 0.79 -34.66
N PRO A 10 13.15 2.07 -34.50
CA PRO A 10 14.07 3.16 -34.16
C PRO A 10 14.57 3.13 -32.70
N PHE A 11 13.93 2.37 -31.81
CA PHE A 11 14.26 2.31 -30.38
C PHE A 11 14.44 0.85 -29.89
N PRO A 12 15.41 0.10 -30.45
CA PRO A 12 15.66 -1.27 -30.01
C PRO A 12 16.23 -1.28 -28.58
N PRO A 13 16.05 -2.39 -27.82
CA PRO A 13 16.73 -2.59 -26.55
C PRO A 13 18.25 -2.47 -26.70
N GLN A 14 18.92 -1.75 -25.79
CA GLN A 14 20.34 -1.39 -25.93
C GLN A 14 21.32 -2.57 -25.80
N LYS A 15 20.91 -3.69 -25.20
CA LYS A 15 21.78 -4.84 -24.89
C LYS A 15 21.17 -6.15 -25.38
N LEU A 16 21.12 -6.32 -26.71
CA LEU A 16 20.70 -7.57 -27.33
C LEU A 16 21.91 -8.42 -27.72
N ARG A 17 21.81 -9.74 -27.52
CA ARG A 17 22.77 -10.67 -28.13
C ARG A 17 22.55 -10.66 -29.64
N MET A 18 23.57 -11.06 -30.39
CA MET A 18 23.49 -11.12 -31.87
C MET A 18 22.33 -12.00 -32.34
N ALA A 19 22.15 -13.17 -31.71
CA ALA A 19 21.05 -14.08 -32.04
C ALA A 19 19.66 -13.44 -31.81
N ASP A 20 19.48 -12.77 -30.67
CA ASP A 20 18.23 -12.07 -30.33
C ASP A 20 17.96 -10.92 -31.31
N SER A 21 19.01 -10.19 -31.73
CA SER A 21 18.92 -9.12 -32.71
C SER A 21 18.48 -9.62 -34.10
N LEU A 22 19.05 -10.74 -34.56
CA LEU A 22 18.65 -11.37 -35.83
C LEU A 22 17.22 -11.88 -35.79
N GLN A 23 16.79 -12.46 -34.68
CA GLN A 23 15.40 -12.88 -34.49
C GLN A 23 14.46 -11.67 -34.54
N ARG A 24 14.83 -10.57 -33.87
CA ARG A 24 14.06 -9.32 -33.87
C ARG A 24 13.87 -8.77 -35.28
N VAL A 25 14.95 -8.65 -36.05
CA VAL A 25 14.90 -8.18 -37.44
C VAL A 25 14.00 -9.08 -38.29
N ARG A 26 14.12 -10.40 -38.17
CA ARG A 26 13.26 -11.37 -38.90
C ARG A 26 11.78 -11.26 -38.51
N ALA A 27 11.48 -10.96 -37.26
CA ALA A 27 10.12 -10.83 -36.77
C ALA A 27 9.45 -9.51 -37.20
N LEU A 28 10.23 -8.47 -37.49
CA LEU A 28 9.75 -7.13 -37.80
C LEU A 28 9.82 -6.78 -39.29
N SER A 29 10.89 -7.15 -39.98
CA SER A 29 11.11 -6.80 -41.39
C SER A 29 10.09 -7.50 -42.29
N GLY A 30 9.36 -6.73 -43.08
CA GLY A 30 8.31 -7.22 -43.97
C GLY A 30 7.10 -7.85 -43.27
N ALA A 31 7.03 -7.82 -41.94
CA ALA A 31 5.91 -8.39 -41.19
C ALA A 31 4.67 -7.49 -41.26
N PRO A 32 3.45 -8.06 -41.32
CA PRO A 32 2.23 -7.26 -41.31
C PRO A 32 2.08 -6.53 -39.96
N LEU A 33 1.42 -5.38 -39.96
CA LEU A 33 1.30 -4.51 -38.79
C LEU A 33 0.81 -5.24 -37.52
N PRO A 34 -0.22 -6.11 -37.55
CA PRO A 34 -0.63 -6.87 -36.36
C PRO A 34 0.49 -7.76 -35.78
N ALA A 35 1.32 -8.36 -36.62
CA ALA A 35 2.44 -9.18 -36.17
C ALA A 35 3.54 -8.31 -35.52
N ARG A 36 3.83 -7.14 -36.11
CA ARG A 36 4.77 -6.16 -35.54
C ARG A 36 4.29 -5.66 -34.17
N ILE A 37 3.01 -5.31 -34.03
CA ILE A 37 2.39 -4.91 -32.75
C ILE A 37 2.57 -6.02 -31.72
N ASN A 38 2.16 -7.25 -32.05
CA ASN A 38 2.23 -8.38 -31.12
C ASN A 38 3.67 -8.62 -30.63
N PHE A 39 4.63 -8.53 -31.54
CA PHE A 39 6.04 -8.70 -31.24
C PHE A 39 6.58 -7.59 -30.32
N LEU A 40 6.40 -6.32 -30.70
CA LEU A 40 6.88 -5.17 -29.92
C LEU A 40 6.27 -5.13 -28.52
N VAL A 41 4.96 -5.37 -28.39
CA VAL A 41 4.29 -5.38 -27.08
C VAL A 41 4.71 -6.60 -26.27
N GLY A 42 4.89 -7.77 -26.89
CA GLY A 42 5.29 -9.00 -26.20
C GLY A 42 6.71 -8.99 -25.63
N GLU A 43 7.60 -8.15 -26.18
CA GLU A 43 8.94 -7.94 -25.66
C GLU A 43 9.00 -6.97 -24.47
N ASN A 44 7.96 -6.16 -24.28
CA ASN A 44 7.87 -5.20 -23.19
C ASN A 44 6.96 -5.76 -22.10
N ARG A 45 7.55 -6.20 -20.98
CA ARG A 45 6.84 -6.87 -19.87
C ARG A 45 5.58 -6.09 -19.43
N ASP A 46 5.73 -4.78 -19.29
CA ASP A 46 4.70 -3.90 -18.74
C ASP A 46 3.87 -3.20 -19.85
N GLY A 47 4.08 -3.57 -21.12
CA GLY A 47 3.43 -2.99 -22.29
C GLY A 47 4.10 -1.70 -22.80
N LEU A 48 3.42 -1.00 -23.70
CA LEU A 48 3.87 0.25 -24.33
C LEU A 48 2.72 1.24 -24.44
N SER A 49 3.01 2.54 -24.43
CA SER A 49 1.99 3.52 -24.82
C SER A 49 1.66 3.40 -26.31
N LEU A 50 0.44 3.75 -26.68
CA LEU A 50 0.02 3.79 -28.09
C LEU A 50 0.88 4.77 -28.90
N ALA A 51 1.25 5.91 -28.30
CA ALA A 51 2.15 6.89 -28.89
C ALA A 51 3.56 6.32 -29.14
N GLU A 52 4.09 5.52 -28.20
CA GLU A 52 5.38 4.86 -28.39
C GLU A 52 5.33 3.80 -29.49
N LEU A 53 4.23 3.04 -29.57
CA LEU A 53 4.01 2.11 -30.70
C LEU A 53 3.92 2.86 -32.04
N ALA A 54 3.25 4.01 -32.09
CA ALA A 54 3.18 4.85 -33.29
C ALA A 54 4.58 5.26 -33.75
N ILE A 55 5.42 5.73 -32.82
CA ILE A 55 6.81 6.10 -33.10
C ILE A 55 7.63 4.89 -33.58
N ARG A 56 7.51 3.73 -32.92
CA ARG A 56 8.30 2.53 -33.25
C ARG A 56 7.91 1.89 -34.58
N THR A 57 6.64 1.97 -34.95
CA THR A 57 6.11 1.35 -36.18
C THR A 57 6.09 2.28 -37.39
N GLY A 58 6.08 3.60 -37.16
CA GLY A 58 5.85 4.62 -38.18
C GLY A 58 4.38 4.80 -38.56
N GLU A 59 3.46 4.20 -37.80
CA GLU A 59 2.02 4.19 -38.10
C GLU A 59 1.24 5.23 -37.28
N SER A 60 0.07 5.63 -37.79
CA SER A 60 -0.86 6.45 -37.02
C SER A 60 -1.52 5.63 -35.90
N GLU A 61 -1.85 6.28 -34.77
CA GLU A 61 -2.58 5.64 -33.67
C GLU A 61 -3.90 5.00 -34.11
N ARG A 62 -4.60 5.62 -35.08
CA ARG A 62 -5.82 5.08 -35.67
C ARG A 62 -5.57 3.76 -36.40
N ASN A 63 -4.51 3.67 -37.20
CA ASN A 63 -4.14 2.45 -37.91
C ASN A 63 -3.74 1.35 -36.92
N LEU A 64 -2.98 1.70 -35.88
CA LEU A 64 -2.59 0.77 -34.84
C LEU A 64 -3.80 0.17 -34.14
N LEU A 65 -4.75 1.00 -33.67
CA LEU A 65 -5.97 0.53 -33.03
C LEU A 65 -6.80 -0.37 -33.96
N ALA A 66 -6.90 -0.03 -35.25
CA ALA A 66 -7.60 -0.84 -36.24
C ALA A 66 -6.90 -2.18 -36.55
N ALA A 67 -5.58 -2.26 -36.35
CA ALA A 67 -4.75 -3.43 -36.62
C ALA A 67 -4.37 -4.22 -35.35
N MET A 68 -5.03 -3.97 -34.21
CA MET A 68 -4.74 -4.66 -32.95
C MET A 68 -4.96 -6.18 -33.09
N PRO A 69 -3.92 -7.01 -32.86
CA PRO A 69 -4.07 -8.46 -32.87
C PRO A 69 -4.84 -8.95 -31.63
N PRO A 70 -5.46 -10.15 -31.67
CA PRO A 70 -6.18 -10.72 -30.50
C PRO A 70 -5.32 -10.96 -29.25
N GLY A 71 -3.99 -11.01 -29.40
CA GLY A 71 -3.03 -11.26 -28.32
C GLY A 71 -2.68 -10.02 -27.48
N VAL A 72 -3.22 -8.85 -27.82
CA VAL A 72 -2.99 -7.61 -27.08
C VAL A 72 -4.30 -6.97 -26.64
N SER A 73 -4.24 -6.20 -25.57
CA SER A 73 -5.37 -5.43 -25.04
C SER A 73 -5.00 -3.95 -24.93
N SER A 74 -5.97 -3.09 -25.23
CA SER A 74 -5.87 -1.65 -25.03
C SER A 74 -6.44 -1.28 -23.67
N VAL A 75 -5.63 -0.62 -22.85
CA VAL A 75 -5.98 -0.12 -21.53
C VAL A 75 -6.17 1.39 -21.61
N PRO A 76 -7.41 1.90 -21.43
CA PRO A 76 -7.65 3.33 -21.45
C PRO A 76 -7.08 4.01 -20.20
N GLY A 77 -6.55 5.22 -20.37
CA GLY A 77 -5.98 6.05 -19.31
C GLY A 77 -5.67 7.45 -19.85
N PRO A 78 -4.89 8.28 -19.13
CA PRO A 78 -4.43 9.57 -19.65
C PRO A 78 -3.72 9.47 -21.00
N GLN A 79 -3.07 8.33 -21.24
CA GLN A 79 -2.61 7.87 -22.55
C GLN A 79 -3.06 6.41 -22.72
N THR A 80 -3.44 6.02 -23.93
CA THR A 80 -3.77 4.63 -24.22
C THR A 80 -2.54 3.76 -24.06
N TRP A 81 -2.65 2.66 -23.33
CA TRP A 81 -1.56 1.72 -23.10
C TRP A 81 -1.91 0.36 -23.71
N ILE A 82 -0.96 -0.27 -24.38
CA ILE A 82 -1.15 -1.56 -25.03
C ILE A 82 -0.35 -2.61 -24.27
N VAL A 83 -1.02 -3.66 -23.84
CA VAL A 83 -0.43 -4.77 -23.08
C VAL A 83 -0.56 -6.08 -23.84
N SER A 84 0.42 -6.97 -23.67
CA SER A 84 0.32 -8.34 -24.17
C SER A 84 -0.51 -9.16 -23.19
N ASN A 85 -1.51 -9.88 -23.69
CA ASN A 85 -2.38 -10.72 -22.87
C ASN A 85 -1.58 -11.85 -22.19
N THR A 86 -0.59 -12.42 -22.88
CA THR A 86 0.32 -13.43 -22.33
C THR A 86 1.17 -12.85 -21.21
N ARG A 87 1.81 -11.69 -21.42
CA ARG A 87 2.62 -11.03 -20.38
C ARG A 87 1.80 -10.58 -19.19
N ALA A 88 0.59 -10.08 -19.44
CA ALA A 88 -0.35 -9.71 -18.40
C ALA A 88 -0.69 -10.93 -17.51
N ALA A 89 -1.02 -12.07 -18.12
CA ALA A 89 -1.31 -13.32 -17.41
C ALA A 89 -0.11 -13.83 -16.59
N GLU A 90 1.09 -13.82 -17.17
CA GLU A 90 2.34 -14.16 -16.47
C GLU A 90 2.58 -13.25 -15.27
N THR A 91 2.39 -11.93 -15.46
CA THR A 91 2.62 -10.91 -14.44
C THR A 91 1.68 -11.10 -13.25
N VAL A 92 0.37 -11.26 -13.50
CA VAL A 92 -0.60 -11.40 -12.41
C VAL A 92 -0.48 -12.75 -11.70
N SER A 93 -0.10 -13.83 -12.40
CA SER A 93 0.24 -15.12 -11.78
C SER A 93 1.43 -14.96 -10.83
N ALA A 94 2.49 -14.28 -11.27
CA ALA A 94 3.65 -13.99 -10.42
C ALA A 94 3.27 -13.12 -9.21
N TRP A 95 2.33 -12.18 -9.34
CA TRP A 95 1.82 -11.40 -8.20
C TRP A 95 1.07 -12.28 -7.20
N ARG A 96 0.20 -13.19 -7.66
CA ARG A 96 -0.48 -14.16 -6.81
C ARG A 96 0.52 -15.01 -6.05
N GLU A 97 1.50 -15.60 -6.71
CA GLU A 97 2.52 -16.45 -6.08
C GLU A 97 3.31 -15.69 -5.00
N ARG A 98 3.70 -14.44 -5.28
CA ARG A 98 4.38 -13.58 -4.29
C ARG A 98 3.51 -13.30 -3.08
N LEU A 99 2.23 -13.00 -3.29
CA LEU A 99 1.30 -12.77 -2.19
C LEU A 99 1.04 -14.06 -1.40
N THR A 100 0.96 -15.22 -2.06
CA THR A 100 0.88 -16.52 -1.38
C THR A 100 2.07 -16.73 -0.45
N GLN A 101 3.29 -16.56 -0.97
CA GLN A 101 4.51 -16.72 -0.16
C GLN A 101 4.56 -15.70 0.98
N PHE A 102 4.22 -14.44 0.72
CA PHE A 102 4.18 -13.40 1.74
C PHE A 102 3.23 -13.73 2.89
N HIS A 103 2.04 -14.24 2.59
CA HIS A 103 1.06 -14.61 3.62
C HIS A 103 1.47 -15.84 4.43
N LEU A 104 2.23 -16.77 3.83
CA LEU A 104 2.82 -17.90 4.55
C LEU A 104 3.91 -17.43 5.53
N ASP A 105 4.75 -16.48 5.11
CA ASP A 105 5.85 -15.95 5.92
C ASP A 105 5.37 -14.94 6.99
N HIS A 106 4.25 -14.25 6.71
CA HIS A 106 3.72 -13.16 7.53
C HIS A 106 2.20 -13.30 7.79
N PRO A 107 1.74 -14.37 8.47
CA PRO A 107 0.32 -14.70 8.60
C PRO A 107 -0.50 -13.64 9.36
N LEU A 108 0.15 -12.85 10.23
CA LEU A 108 -0.47 -11.78 11.02
C LEU A 108 -0.57 -10.44 10.26
N VAL A 109 0.04 -10.35 9.08
CA VAL A 109 0.06 -9.14 8.25
C VAL A 109 -1.07 -9.24 7.22
N PRO A 110 -1.89 -8.19 7.04
CA PRO A 110 -3.06 -8.24 6.16
C PRO A 110 -2.70 -8.33 4.68
N GLY A 111 -1.52 -7.83 4.31
CA GLY A 111 -1.07 -7.72 2.93
C GLY A 111 0.20 -6.89 2.80
N ILE A 112 0.70 -6.78 1.57
CA ILE A 112 1.83 -5.93 1.23
C ILE A 112 1.30 -4.51 0.98
N PRO A 113 1.92 -3.44 1.51
CA PRO A 113 1.50 -2.09 1.18
C PRO A 113 1.44 -1.90 -0.34
N ARG A 114 0.34 -1.34 -0.83
CA ARG A 114 0.03 -1.30 -2.27
C ARG A 114 1.13 -0.62 -3.08
N GLU A 115 1.61 0.52 -2.59
CA GLU A 115 2.64 1.30 -3.28
C GLU A 115 4.02 0.65 -3.19
N ASP A 116 4.35 0.00 -2.07
CA ASP A 116 5.59 -0.78 -1.93
C ASP A 116 5.59 -1.97 -2.91
N PHE A 117 4.46 -2.63 -3.09
CA PHE A 117 4.32 -3.73 -4.05
C PHE A 117 4.50 -3.22 -5.48
N ARG A 118 3.79 -2.15 -5.85
CA ARG A 118 3.83 -1.57 -7.20
C ARG A 118 5.24 -1.08 -7.54
N SER A 119 5.84 -0.25 -6.69
CA SER A 119 7.19 0.29 -6.92
C SER A 119 8.26 -0.80 -7.02
N ARG A 120 8.10 -1.92 -6.31
CA ARG A 120 9.05 -3.04 -6.34
C ARG A 120 8.88 -3.97 -7.55
N TYR A 121 7.64 -4.26 -7.96
CA TYR A 121 7.34 -5.31 -8.93
C TYR A 121 6.76 -4.82 -10.26
N PHE A 122 6.38 -3.54 -10.34
CA PHE A 122 5.81 -2.89 -11.53
C PHE A 122 6.16 -1.39 -11.58
N PRO A 123 7.47 -1.04 -11.64
CA PRO A 123 7.92 0.35 -11.53
C PRO A 123 7.73 1.18 -12.82
N ASP A 124 7.80 0.53 -13.99
CA ASP A 124 8.06 1.23 -15.25
C ASP A 124 6.78 1.74 -15.94
N ALA A 125 5.63 1.12 -15.66
CA ALA A 125 4.36 1.48 -16.28
C ALA A 125 3.44 2.31 -15.37
N PRO A 126 2.50 3.07 -15.96
CA PRO A 126 1.56 3.90 -15.21
C PRO A 126 0.66 3.12 -14.24
N VAL A 127 0.23 3.78 -13.16
CA VAL A 127 -0.64 3.18 -12.14
C VAL A 127 -1.95 2.62 -12.68
N PHE A 128 -2.55 3.25 -13.71
CA PHE A 128 -3.80 2.75 -14.28
C PHE A 128 -3.62 1.39 -15.01
N VAL A 129 -2.41 1.08 -15.49
CA VAL A 129 -2.08 -0.23 -16.07
C VAL A 129 -1.98 -1.27 -14.97
N PHE A 130 -1.36 -0.91 -13.84
CA PHE A 130 -1.33 -1.77 -12.65
C PHE A 130 -2.75 -2.09 -12.17
N ASP A 131 -3.63 -1.10 -12.10
CA ASP A 131 -5.04 -1.30 -11.75
C ASP A 131 -5.78 -2.20 -12.73
N TYR A 132 -5.57 -2.01 -14.04
CA TYR A 132 -6.12 -2.90 -15.05
C TYR A 132 -5.64 -4.34 -14.85
N LEU A 133 -4.34 -4.57 -14.65
CA LEU A 133 -3.80 -5.91 -14.42
C LEU A 133 -4.42 -6.57 -13.19
N LEU A 134 -4.67 -5.83 -12.10
CA LEU A 134 -5.36 -6.37 -10.94
C LEU A 134 -6.78 -6.85 -11.25
N THR A 135 -7.48 -6.25 -12.22
CA THR A 135 -8.81 -6.73 -12.64
C THR A 135 -8.78 -8.09 -13.33
N LEU A 136 -7.63 -8.46 -13.92
CA LEU A 136 -7.43 -9.75 -14.58
C LEU A 136 -7.22 -10.89 -13.58
N GLU A 137 -7.00 -10.56 -12.31
CA GLU A 137 -6.67 -11.53 -11.27
C GLU A 137 -7.55 -11.39 -10.03
N PRO A 138 -8.78 -11.92 -10.06
CA PRO A 138 -9.77 -11.75 -8.98
C PRO A 138 -9.34 -12.29 -7.61
N ALA A 139 -8.33 -13.17 -7.59
CA ALA A 139 -7.77 -13.70 -6.35
C ALA A 139 -6.84 -12.71 -5.65
N VAL A 140 -6.34 -11.70 -6.35
CA VAL A 140 -5.60 -10.60 -5.75
C VAL A 140 -6.57 -9.45 -5.52
N ARG A 141 -6.66 -9.00 -4.27
CA ARG A 141 -7.48 -7.88 -3.86
C ARG A 141 -6.60 -6.71 -3.51
N SER A 142 -7.05 -5.52 -3.92
CA SER A 142 -6.44 -4.27 -3.52
C SER A 142 -7.42 -3.48 -2.68
N THR A 143 -6.97 -3.08 -1.50
CA THR A 143 -7.60 -2.00 -0.73
C THR A 143 -6.86 -0.69 -1.00
N ALA A 144 -7.23 0.39 -0.30
CA ALA A 144 -6.49 1.65 -0.37
C ALA A 144 -5.04 1.51 0.14
N GLU A 145 -4.82 0.61 1.11
CA GLU A 145 -3.53 0.47 1.81
C GLU A 145 -2.74 -0.76 1.36
N PHE A 146 -3.42 -1.89 1.08
CA PHE A 146 -2.75 -3.19 0.92
C PHE A 146 -3.19 -3.94 -0.33
N LEU A 147 -2.26 -4.71 -0.89
CA LEU A 147 -2.52 -5.86 -1.75
C LEU A 147 -2.50 -7.16 -0.94
N HIS A 148 -3.50 -8.02 -1.14
CA HIS A 148 -3.60 -9.30 -0.45
C HIS A 148 -4.35 -10.34 -1.30
N LEU A 149 -4.28 -11.62 -0.90
CA LEU A 149 -5.13 -12.64 -1.51
C LEU A 149 -6.55 -12.51 -0.98
N ALA A 150 -7.54 -12.74 -1.85
CA ALA A 150 -8.96 -12.78 -1.50
C ALA A 150 -9.28 -13.84 -0.43
N THR A 151 -8.46 -14.90 -0.39
CA THR A 151 -8.57 -16.01 0.55
C THR A 151 -7.82 -15.78 1.86
N HIS A 152 -6.94 -14.78 1.93
CA HIS A 152 -6.17 -14.52 3.15
C HIS A 152 -7.10 -14.02 4.25
N ARG A 153 -7.12 -14.75 5.37
CA ARG A 153 -7.82 -14.37 6.59
C ARG A 153 -6.82 -14.46 7.73
N LEU A 154 -6.84 -13.45 8.58
CA LEU A 154 -6.07 -13.47 9.82
C LEU A 154 -6.71 -14.50 10.75
N ALA A 155 -6.13 -15.70 10.79
CA ALA A 155 -6.44 -16.71 11.77
C ALA A 155 -5.30 -16.72 12.79
N LEU A 156 -5.63 -16.32 14.03
CA LEU A 156 -4.69 -16.36 15.13
C LEU A 156 -4.59 -17.79 15.65
N LYS A 157 -3.38 -18.23 15.97
CA LYS A 157 -3.16 -19.46 16.72
C LYS A 157 -3.52 -19.25 18.20
N GLU A 158 -3.73 -20.32 18.94
CA GLU A 158 -4.10 -20.24 20.36
C GLU A 158 -3.07 -19.49 21.23
N ASP A 159 -1.78 -19.63 20.94
CA ASP A 159 -0.74 -18.84 21.60
C ASP A 159 -0.79 -17.35 21.21
N GLU A 160 -1.11 -17.05 19.95
CA GLU A 160 -1.29 -15.68 19.44
C GLU A 160 -2.55 -15.01 19.99
N GLU A 161 -3.66 -15.73 20.14
CA GLU A 161 -4.88 -15.23 20.78
C GLU A 161 -4.64 -14.86 22.23
N ARG A 162 -3.95 -15.73 22.98
CA ARG A 162 -3.56 -15.47 24.38
C ARG A 162 -2.62 -14.27 24.48
N ALA A 163 -1.61 -14.20 23.62
CA ALA A 163 -0.68 -13.06 23.58
C ALA A 163 -1.42 -11.76 23.23
N LEU A 164 -2.33 -11.79 22.26
CA LEU A 164 -3.12 -10.63 21.85
C LEU A 164 -4.02 -10.14 23.00
N ALA A 165 -4.69 -11.05 23.71
CA ALA A 165 -5.49 -10.73 24.88
C ALA A 165 -4.63 -10.15 26.02
N SER A 166 -3.46 -10.73 26.27
CA SER A 166 -2.50 -10.25 27.28
C SER A 166 -2.00 -8.84 26.97
N ILE A 167 -1.64 -8.56 25.71
CA ILE A 167 -1.20 -7.22 25.29
C ILE A 167 -2.33 -6.20 25.49
N GLU A 168 -3.55 -6.51 25.06
CA GLU A 168 -4.69 -5.61 25.22
C GLU A 168 -5.00 -5.34 26.71
N ALA A 169 -5.03 -6.39 27.54
CA ALA A 169 -5.28 -6.28 28.98
C ALA A 169 -4.25 -5.39 29.67
N ALA A 170 -2.96 -5.54 29.34
CA ALA A 170 -1.89 -4.72 29.93
C ALA A 170 -2.09 -3.21 29.69
N PHE A 171 -2.61 -2.81 28.52
CA PHE A 171 -2.95 -1.42 28.25
C PHE A 171 -4.32 -1.01 28.82
N GLY A 172 -5.26 -1.94 28.95
CA GLY A 172 -6.57 -1.71 29.55
C GLY A 172 -6.49 -1.42 31.05
N GLU A 173 -5.69 -2.19 31.79
CA GLU A 173 -5.53 -2.07 33.25
C GLU A 173 -4.73 -0.84 33.66
N ALA A 174 -3.85 -0.33 32.79
CA ALA A 174 -2.95 0.78 33.10
C ALA A 174 -3.60 2.17 33.06
N GLY A 175 -4.80 2.30 32.48
CA GLY A 175 -5.52 3.57 32.36
C GLY A 175 -4.71 4.62 31.60
N LEU A 176 -4.47 5.79 32.23
CA LEU A 176 -3.70 6.88 31.63
C LEU A 176 -2.18 6.79 31.87
N SER A 177 -1.73 5.86 32.72
CA SER A 177 -0.31 5.66 33.04
C SER A 177 0.22 4.41 32.35
N VAL A 178 0.18 4.42 31.02
CA VAL A 178 0.44 3.24 30.20
C VAL A 178 1.89 2.72 30.33
N PRO A 179 2.09 1.39 30.34
CA PRO A 179 3.42 0.79 30.30
C PRO A 179 4.13 1.09 28.98
N GLY A 180 5.46 0.96 28.97
CA GLY A 180 6.24 1.07 27.73
C GLY A 180 5.92 -0.09 26.78
N VAL A 181 5.70 0.23 25.50
CA VAL A 181 5.27 -0.75 24.48
C VAL A 181 6.19 -1.98 24.45
N GLU A 182 7.50 -1.79 24.36
CA GLU A 182 8.45 -2.91 24.26
C GLU A 182 8.44 -3.80 25.52
N ALA A 183 8.14 -3.26 26.70
CA ALA A 183 8.01 -4.06 27.93
C ALA A 183 6.77 -4.97 27.87
N VAL A 184 5.63 -4.44 27.41
CA VAL A 184 4.39 -5.23 27.21
C VAL A 184 4.60 -6.32 26.17
N LEU A 185 5.27 -5.99 25.06
CA LEU A 185 5.54 -6.95 23.99
C LEU A 185 6.47 -8.06 24.48
N ALA A 186 7.48 -7.74 25.29
CA ALA A 186 8.39 -8.73 25.87
C ALA A 186 7.69 -9.69 26.84
N SER A 187 6.63 -9.26 27.53
CA SER A 187 5.85 -10.11 28.44
C SER A 187 4.70 -10.89 27.76
N SER A 188 4.52 -10.77 26.44
CA SER A 188 3.36 -11.35 25.73
C SER A 188 3.43 -12.87 25.53
N GLY A 189 4.58 -13.50 25.76
CA GLY A 189 4.76 -14.95 25.63
C GLY A 189 5.02 -15.46 24.19
N VAL A 190 5.10 -14.56 23.21
CA VAL A 190 5.50 -14.87 21.83
C VAL A 190 6.78 -14.12 21.46
N ASP A 191 7.43 -14.49 20.35
CA ASP A 191 8.63 -13.77 19.91
C ASP A 191 8.32 -12.31 19.52
N ARG A 192 9.38 -11.49 19.51
CA ARG A 192 9.29 -10.04 19.31
C ARG A 192 8.59 -9.66 17.99
N THR A 193 8.80 -10.41 16.92
CA THR A 193 8.20 -10.12 15.62
C THR A 193 6.71 -10.40 15.65
N ARG A 194 6.30 -11.56 16.19
CA ARG A 194 4.88 -11.88 16.39
C ARG A 194 4.20 -10.89 17.34
N ALA A 195 4.80 -10.56 18.48
CA ALA A 195 4.25 -9.60 19.44
C ALA A 195 3.97 -8.23 18.79
N ARG A 196 4.91 -7.72 17.97
CA ARG A 196 4.72 -6.48 17.21
C ARG A 196 3.58 -6.58 16.20
N ASN A 197 3.49 -7.69 15.47
CA ASN A 197 2.40 -7.90 14.53
C ASN A 197 1.04 -7.96 15.24
N LEU A 198 0.95 -8.60 16.42
CA LEU A 198 -0.26 -8.62 17.23
C LEU A 198 -0.66 -7.22 17.73
N LEU A 199 0.31 -6.39 18.13
CA LEU A 199 0.03 -4.98 18.44
C LEU A 199 -0.52 -4.23 17.23
N GLN A 200 0.04 -4.45 16.04
CA GLN A 200 -0.50 -3.85 14.80
C GLN A 200 -1.91 -4.35 14.48
N VAL A 201 -2.22 -5.62 14.77
CA VAL A 201 -3.58 -6.16 14.67
C VAL A 201 -4.53 -5.39 15.60
N LEU A 202 -4.16 -5.21 16.87
CA LEU A 202 -4.96 -4.46 17.86
C LEU A 202 -5.17 -2.99 17.47
N LEU A 203 -4.12 -2.32 16.98
CA LEU A 203 -4.19 -0.93 16.51
C LEU A 203 -5.11 -0.80 15.29
N ARG A 204 -4.99 -1.69 14.30
CA ARG A 204 -5.85 -1.69 13.11
C ARG A 204 -7.31 -1.98 13.45
N GLN A 205 -7.55 -2.87 14.41
CA GLN A 205 -8.89 -3.17 14.94
C GLN A 205 -9.43 -2.06 15.86
N LYS A 206 -8.66 -1.00 16.12
CA LYS A 206 -8.98 0.10 17.07
C LYS A 206 -9.26 -0.39 18.49
N ARG A 207 -8.79 -1.59 18.84
CA ARG A 207 -8.80 -2.13 20.20
C ARG A 207 -7.74 -1.47 21.08
N LEU A 208 -6.70 -0.95 20.45
CA LEU A 208 -5.74 -0.03 21.04
C LEU A 208 -5.58 1.19 20.11
N LEU A 209 -5.18 2.31 20.67
CA LEU A 209 -4.96 3.56 19.95
C LEU A 209 -3.56 4.10 20.22
N ARG A 210 -2.84 4.45 19.16
CA ARG A 210 -1.52 5.06 19.26
C ARG A 210 -1.65 6.58 19.40
N VAL A 211 -1.18 7.10 20.52
CA VAL A 211 -1.18 8.54 20.85
C VAL A 211 0.12 9.20 20.39
N SER A 212 1.25 8.50 20.54
CA SER A 212 2.59 8.86 20.03
C SER A 212 3.37 7.58 19.75
N ASP A 213 4.59 7.68 19.21
CA ASP A 213 5.40 6.51 18.85
C ASP A 213 5.58 5.50 20.00
N ASP A 214 5.74 6.02 21.22
CA ASP A 214 5.99 5.22 22.43
C ASP A 214 4.76 5.00 23.31
N LEU A 215 3.63 5.65 23.02
CA LEU A 215 2.44 5.60 23.88
C LEU A 215 1.23 5.04 23.13
N VAL A 216 0.80 3.88 23.60
CA VAL A 216 -0.42 3.20 23.16
C VAL A 216 -1.38 3.13 24.34
N PHE A 217 -2.65 3.45 24.10
CA PHE A 217 -3.70 3.47 25.11
C PHE A 217 -4.85 2.57 24.70
N HIS A 218 -5.55 2.04 25.70
CA HIS A 218 -6.84 1.42 25.48
C HIS A 218 -7.91 2.50 25.20
N PRO A 219 -8.85 2.30 24.25
CA PRO A 219 -9.87 3.29 23.89
C PRO A 219 -10.69 3.79 25.07
N THR A 220 -10.97 2.94 26.06
CA THR A 220 -11.75 3.32 27.25
C THR A 220 -11.09 4.43 28.05
N ALA A 221 -9.77 4.38 28.24
CA ALA A 221 -9.02 5.42 28.95
C ALA A 221 -9.12 6.78 28.23
N LEU A 222 -9.00 6.76 26.90
CA LEU A 222 -9.13 7.97 26.08
C LEU A 222 -10.57 8.48 26.07
N GLN A 223 -11.57 7.61 26.11
CA GLN A 223 -12.97 7.98 26.18
C GLN A 223 -13.31 8.65 27.51
N SER A 224 -12.86 8.11 28.64
CA SER A 224 -13.04 8.73 29.96
C SER A 224 -12.37 10.11 30.02
N LEU A 225 -11.17 10.24 29.46
CA LEU A 225 -10.47 11.51 29.38
C LEU A 225 -11.18 12.51 28.46
N ARG A 226 -11.73 12.06 27.33
CA ARG A 226 -12.56 12.89 26.46
C ARG A 226 -13.79 13.43 27.18
N GLN A 227 -14.48 12.59 27.96
CA GLN A 227 -15.64 13.01 28.75
C GLN A 227 -15.26 14.07 29.81
N LEU A 228 -14.13 13.87 30.50
CA LEU A 228 -13.59 14.85 31.44
C LEU A 228 -13.34 16.21 30.78
N LEU A 229 -12.75 16.21 29.58
CA LEU A 229 -12.50 17.44 28.82
C LEU A 229 -13.80 18.07 28.33
N GLN A 230 -14.74 17.28 27.78
CA GLN A 230 -16.03 17.78 27.29
C GLN A 230 -16.86 18.44 28.40
N ALA A 231 -16.78 17.96 29.65
CA ALA A 231 -17.40 18.61 30.80
C ALA A 231 -16.83 20.02 31.10
N LYS A 232 -15.71 20.38 30.48
CA LYS A 232 -15.01 21.67 30.61
C LYS A 232 -15.02 22.46 29.30
N THR A 233 -16.05 22.28 28.47
CA THR A 233 -16.17 22.98 27.18
C THR A 233 -16.07 24.50 27.34
N GLY A 234 -15.29 25.16 26.49
CA GLY A 234 -15.04 26.60 26.55
C GLY A 234 -13.99 27.04 27.59
N VAL A 235 -13.53 26.14 28.47
CA VAL A 235 -12.48 26.44 29.44
C VAL A 235 -11.13 26.55 28.72
N ARG A 236 -10.40 27.62 29.03
CA ARG A 236 -8.99 27.77 28.68
C ARG A 236 -8.13 27.25 29.83
N PHE A 237 -7.14 26.40 29.53
CA PHE A 237 -6.32 25.73 30.52
C PHE A 237 -4.87 25.60 30.04
N ALA A 238 -3.93 25.60 30.98
CA ALA A 238 -2.52 25.30 30.75
C ALA A 238 -2.24 23.81 30.96
N VAL A 239 -1.04 23.35 30.59
CA VAL A 239 -0.63 21.95 30.81
C VAL A 239 -0.63 21.59 32.31
N GLY A 240 -0.40 22.56 33.20
CA GLY A 240 -0.50 22.39 34.65
C GLY A 240 -1.90 21.92 35.08
N ASP A 241 -2.94 22.67 34.67
CA ASP A 241 -4.33 22.35 35.00
C ASP A 241 -4.72 20.94 34.53
N PHE A 242 -4.27 20.56 33.33
CA PHE A 242 -4.53 19.22 32.80
C PHE A 242 -3.92 18.12 33.67
N LYS A 243 -2.70 18.33 34.18
CA LYS A 243 -2.07 17.39 35.11
C LYS A 243 -2.84 17.31 36.42
N ASP A 244 -3.33 18.45 36.93
CA ASP A 244 -4.11 18.47 38.17
C ASP A 244 -5.45 17.73 38.02
N TRP A 245 -6.07 17.78 36.83
CA TRP A 245 -7.31 17.06 36.56
C TRP A 245 -7.14 15.55 36.37
N THR A 246 -5.98 15.12 35.86
CA THR A 246 -5.77 13.73 35.41
C THR A 246 -4.78 12.94 36.25
N GLY A 247 -3.98 13.63 37.08
CA GLY A 247 -2.91 13.03 37.87
C GLY A 247 -1.72 12.52 37.05
N VAL A 248 -1.70 12.74 35.73
CA VAL A 248 -0.66 12.17 34.85
C VAL A 248 0.63 13.00 34.87
N SER A 249 1.76 12.31 34.69
CA SER A 249 3.06 12.97 34.54
C SER A 249 3.17 13.76 33.22
N ARG A 250 4.15 14.68 33.13
CA ARG A 250 4.42 15.45 31.90
C ARG A 250 4.69 14.56 30.68
N LYS A 251 5.29 13.38 30.90
CA LYS A 251 5.55 12.37 29.87
C LYS A 251 4.27 11.99 29.10
N TYR A 252 3.13 11.93 29.79
CA TYR A 252 1.84 11.55 29.20
C TYR A 252 0.99 12.76 28.81
N ALA A 253 1.08 13.86 29.57
CA ALA A 253 0.22 15.03 29.39
C ALA A 253 0.34 15.66 28.00
N ILE A 254 1.56 15.92 27.52
CA ILE A 254 1.75 16.58 26.22
C ILE A 254 1.27 15.71 25.06
N PRO A 255 1.66 14.42 24.95
CA PRO A 255 1.17 13.56 23.87
C PRO A 255 -0.36 13.39 23.86
N LEU A 256 -0.98 13.26 25.03
CA LEU A 256 -2.44 13.16 25.14
C LEU A 256 -3.12 14.45 24.64
N LEU A 257 -2.60 15.62 25.03
CA LEU A 257 -3.12 16.90 24.56
C LEU A 257 -2.95 17.08 23.05
N GLU A 258 -1.79 16.71 22.50
CA GLU A 258 -1.57 16.74 21.05
C GLU A 258 -2.51 15.79 20.30
N TYR A 259 -2.78 14.61 20.86
CA TYR A 259 -3.78 13.69 20.33
C TYR A 259 -5.18 14.34 20.33
N PHE A 260 -5.61 14.96 21.43
CA PHE A 260 -6.91 15.64 21.50
C PHE A 260 -6.99 16.90 20.64
N ASP A 261 -5.86 17.55 20.36
CA ASP A 261 -5.77 18.64 19.38
C ASP A 261 -6.04 18.10 17.96
N ARG A 262 -5.42 16.96 17.58
CA ARG A 262 -5.67 16.28 16.28
C ARG A 262 -7.12 15.80 16.14
N GLU A 263 -7.68 15.27 17.23
CA GLU A 263 -9.08 14.81 17.30
C GLU A 263 -10.09 15.96 17.43
N ARG A 264 -9.64 17.22 17.41
CA ARG A 264 -10.48 18.43 17.54
C ARG A 264 -11.34 18.45 18.79
N VAL A 265 -10.82 17.90 19.89
CA VAL A 265 -11.42 18.02 21.23
C VAL A 265 -10.86 19.26 21.94
N THR A 266 -9.59 19.54 21.73
CA THR A 266 -8.92 20.76 22.22
C THR A 266 -8.29 21.53 21.07
N ARG A 267 -7.91 22.77 21.32
CA ARG A 267 -7.10 23.58 20.41
C ARG A 267 -6.05 24.34 21.19
N ARG A 268 -4.79 24.25 20.74
CA ARG A 268 -3.68 25.05 21.28
C ARG A 268 -3.80 26.52 20.88
N GLU A 269 -3.69 27.40 21.88
CA GLU A 269 -3.68 28.86 21.78
C GLU A 269 -2.48 29.38 22.58
N GLY A 270 -1.33 29.55 21.90
CA GLY A 270 -0.06 29.90 22.54
C GLY A 270 0.39 28.85 23.55
N GLU A 271 0.52 29.27 24.82
CA GLU A 271 0.88 28.43 25.97
C GLU A 271 -0.32 27.73 26.63
N SER A 272 -1.53 28.01 26.15
CA SER A 272 -2.79 27.46 26.68
C SER A 272 -3.52 26.61 25.64
N ARG A 273 -4.57 25.93 26.08
CA ARG A 273 -5.53 25.21 25.22
C ARG A 273 -6.94 25.61 25.60
N VAL A 274 -7.84 25.58 24.63
CA VAL A 274 -9.28 25.70 24.84
C VAL A 274 -9.96 24.38 24.51
N VAL A 275 -10.92 23.97 25.33
CA VAL A 275 -11.80 22.83 25.00
C VAL A 275 -12.85 23.28 23.99
N LEU A 276 -12.92 22.59 22.86
CA LEU A 276 -13.82 22.95 21.76
C LEU A 276 -15.26 22.46 22.01
N LEU A 277 -16.23 23.23 21.53
CA LEU A 277 -17.63 22.82 21.44
C LEU A 277 -17.76 21.75 20.33
N HIS A 278 -18.28 20.57 20.65
CA HIS A 278 -18.66 19.60 19.62
C HIS A 278 -19.77 20.19 18.77
N SER A 279 -19.48 20.51 17.51
CA SER A 279 -20.52 20.65 16.49
C SER A 279 -21.20 19.28 16.35
N LYS A 280 -22.51 19.22 16.60
CA LYS A 280 -23.33 18.04 16.34
C LYS A 280 -23.23 17.61 14.88
#